data_AF-A0A7S2XAN7-F1
#
_entry.id   AF-A0A7S2XAN7-F1
#
_cell.length_a   1.000
_cell.length_b   1.000
_cell.length_c   1.000
_cell.angle_alpha   90.00
_cell.angle_beta   90.00
_cell.angle_gamma   90.00
#
_symmetry.space_group_name_H-M   'P 1'
#
loop_
_entity.id
_entity.type
_entity.pdbx_description
1 polymer ?
#
loop_
_entity_poly.entity_id
_entity_poly.type
_entity_poly.pdbx_seq_one_letter_code
_entity_poly.pdbx_strand_id
1 'polypeptide(L)'
;GTGDAAARATSTGATEEEEDMKLTSVMRRATRGVHDLSDKLVNMRLMAAFADRRVYAEALSNFYYIYDAIETELASAGGATGCGAHEKGELKEVEELEKIKAFLPELRRSGLMREDLEFFLGEDWKPDLESASVAVRKYVGYLRHLARTHPILLLPYAYHNWMAILAGGQMIRKLAIRTMGLDGKKGEGLRTFALGGGVRGDEKTTRAG
;
A
#
# COMPACT_ATOMS: atom_id res chain seq x y z
N GLY A 1 37.39 -6.42 -28.08
CA GLY A 1 36.24 -5.87 -28.80
C GLY A 1 35.02 -6.66 -28.44
N THR A 2 33.93 -5.95 -28.09
CA THR A 2 32.50 -6.34 -28.13
C THR A 2 32.11 -7.58 -27.33
N GLY A 3 31.35 -7.47 -26.24
CA GLY A 3 30.06 -6.77 -26.13
C GLY A 3 28.96 -7.85 -26.24
N ASP A 4 28.51 -8.38 -25.09
CA ASP A 4 27.23 -8.03 -24.48
C ASP A 4 26.03 -8.67 -25.20
N ALA A 5 25.71 -9.91 -24.79
CA ALA A 5 24.49 -10.60 -25.17
C ALA A 5 23.39 -10.24 -24.15
N ALA A 6 22.91 -9.00 -24.24
CA ALA A 6 21.71 -8.57 -23.52
C ALA A 6 20.51 -9.39 -24.00
N ALA A 7 19.88 -10.08 -23.05
CA ALA A 7 18.61 -10.76 -23.23
C ALA A 7 17.55 -9.77 -23.74
N ARG A 8 17.19 -9.89 -25.01
CA ARG A 8 15.99 -9.26 -25.57
C ARG A 8 14.77 -9.81 -24.82
N ALA A 9 14.16 -8.99 -23.98
CA ALA A 9 12.80 -9.19 -23.53
C ALA A 9 11.90 -9.16 -24.77
N THR A 10 11.35 -10.32 -25.13
CA THR A 10 10.33 -10.44 -26.16
C THR A 10 9.06 -9.74 -25.67
N SER A 11 8.77 -8.60 -26.30
CA SER A 11 7.41 -8.04 -26.38
C SER A 11 6.47 -9.15 -26.81
N THR A 12 5.66 -9.64 -25.88
CA THR A 12 4.59 -10.61 -26.17
C THR A 12 3.38 -9.76 -26.55
N GLY A 13 2.94 -9.90 -27.80
CA GLY A 13 1.87 -9.10 -28.39
C GLY A 13 0.58 -9.18 -27.58
N ALA A 14 0.07 -8.02 -27.17
CA ALA A 14 -1.27 -7.90 -26.64
C ALA A 14 -2.29 -8.27 -27.73
N THR A 15 -3.33 -9.01 -27.39
CA THR A 15 -4.43 -9.32 -28.33
C THR A 15 -5.23 -8.05 -28.61
N GLU A 16 -5.89 -7.92 -29.78
CA GLU A 16 -6.75 -6.74 -30.08
C GLU A 16 -7.84 -6.49 -29.02
N GLU A 17 -8.29 -7.53 -28.30
CA GLU A 17 -9.19 -7.41 -27.13
C GLU A 17 -8.54 -6.75 -25.89
N GLU A 18 -7.21 -6.76 -25.78
CA GLU A 18 -6.47 -6.15 -24.66
C GLU A 18 -6.26 -4.66 -24.82
N GLU A 19 -6.22 -4.14 -26.07
CA GLU A 19 -6.04 -2.72 -26.33
C GLU A 19 -7.25 -1.87 -25.89
N ASP A 20 -8.46 -2.44 -25.85
CA ASP A 20 -9.70 -1.75 -25.47
C ASP A 20 -10.12 -2.00 -24.00
N MET A 21 -9.35 -2.80 -23.25
CA MET A 21 -9.64 -3.08 -21.84
C MET A 21 -9.14 -1.95 -20.92
N LYS A 22 -9.98 -1.58 -19.94
CA LYS A 22 -9.55 -0.72 -18.82
C LYS A 22 -8.34 -1.34 -18.12
N LEU A 23 -7.34 -0.52 -17.80
CA LEU A 23 -6.11 -0.96 -17.10
C LEU A 23 -6.39 -1.75 -15.81
N THR A 24 -7.44 -1.40 -15.06
CA THR A 24 -7.85 -2.13 -13.86
C THR A 24 -8.32 -3.56 -14.15
N SER A 25 -8.97 -3.80 -15.29
CA SER A 25 -9.37 -5.14 -15.74
C SER A 25 -8.15 -5.97 -16.12
N VAL A 26 -7.18 -5.38 -16.81
CA VAL A 26 -5.91 -6.02 -17.19
C VAL A 26 -5.14 -6.42 -15.93
N MET A 27 -4.96 -5.49 -14.97
CA MET A 27 -4.28 -5.77 -13.70
C MET A 27 -4.94 -6.91 -12.92
N ARG A 28 -6.27 -6.89 -12.74
CA ARG A 28 -7.01 -7.95 -12.03
C ARG A 28 -6.88 -9.31 -12.71
N ARG A 29 -6.90 -9.34 -14.05
CA ARG A 29 -6.74 -10.58 -14.81
C ARG A 29 -5.32 -11.13 -14.64
N ALA A 30 -4.32 -10.28 -14.81
CA ALA A 30 -2.91 -10.64 -14.68
C ALA A 30 -2.54 -11.17 -13.29
N THR A 31 -3.19 -10.68 -12.23
CA THR A 31 -2.87 -11.07 -10.84
C THR A 31 -3.81 -12.11 -10.23
N ARG A 32 -4.84 -12.58 -10.94
CA ARG A 32 -5.85 -13.50 -10.39
C ARG A 32 -5.25 -14.75 -9.73
N GLY A 33 -4.34 -15.45 -10.43
CA GLY A 33 -3.76 -16.68 -9.90
C GLY A 33 -2.90 -16.48 -8.65
N VAL A 34 -2.10 -15.40 -8.61
CA VAL A 34 -1.28 -15.06 -7.43
C VAL A 34 -2.12 -14.49 -6.30
N HIS A 35 -3.23 -13.81 -6.59
CA HIS A 35 -4.19 -13.34 -5.60
C HIS A 35 -4.89 -14.51 -4.89
N ASP A 36 -5.38 -15.51 -5.62
CA ASP A 36 -6.05 -16.68 -5.03
C ASP A 36 -5.12 -17.45 -4.07
N LEU A 37 -3.84 -17.56 -4.41
CA LEU A 37 -2.82 -18.16 -3.55
C LEU A 37 -2.56 -17.29 -2.31
N SER A 38 -2.43 -15.97 -2.51
CA SER A 38 -2.22 -15.00 -1.44
C SER A 38 -3.36 -15.04 -0.43
N ASP A 39 -4.62 -15.06 -0.88
CA ASP A 39 -5.79 -15.07 0.00
C ASP A 39 -5.82 -16.31 0.90
N LYS A 40 -5.49 -17.48 0.36
CA LYS A 40 -5.38 -18.72 1.16
C LYS A 40 -4.31 -18.61 2.24
N LEU A 41 -3.12 -18.11 1.86
CA LEU A 41 -2.00 -17.97 2.80
C LEU A 41 -2.27 -16.92 3.88
N VAL A 42 -2.86 -15.78 3.49
CA VAL A 42 -3.23 -14.70 4.41
C VAL A 42 -4.30 -15.19 5.38
N ASN A 43 -5.38 -15.82 4.91
CA ASN A 43 -6.43 -16.32 5.79
C ASN A 43 -5.89 -17.35 6.80
N MET A 44 -5.01 -18.26 6.36
CA MET A 44 -4.36 -19.21 7.26
C MET A 44 -3.48 -18.52 8.30
N ARG A 45 -2.65 -17.55 7.90
CA ARG A 45 -1.74 -16.84 8.80
C ARG A 45 -2.47 -15.88 9.74
N LEU A 46 -3.55 -15.23 9.29
CA LEU A 46 -4.36 -14.35 10.12
C LEU A 46 -4.98 -15.11 11.29
N MET A 47 -5.47 -16.34 11.07
CA MET A 47 -6.01 -17.16 12.16
C MET A 47 -4.95 -17.45 13.23
N ALA A 48 -3.70 -17.72 12.83
CA ALA A 48 -2.60 -17.91 13.77
C ALA A 48 -2.19 -16.59 14.45
N ALA A 49 -2.09 -15.50 13.68
CA ALA A 49 -1.70 -14.19 14.20
C ALA A 49 -2.71 -13.66 15.22
N PHE A 50 -4.00 -13.92 15.04
CA PHE A 50 -5.03 -13.48 15.98
C PHE A 50 -5.04 -14.21 17.33
N ALA A 51 -4.25 -15.29 17.48
CA ALA A 51 -4.05 -15.91 18.78
C ALA A 51 -3.20 -15.04 19.73
N ASP A 52 -2.38 -14.14 19.19
CA ASP A 52 -1.49 -13.28 19.97
C ASP A 52 -1.44 -11.86 19.38
N ARG A 53 -1.87 -10.87 20.17
CA ARG A 53 -1.89 -9.46 19.77
C ARG A 53 -0.53 -8.94 19.32
N ARG A 54 0.56 -9.42 19.93
CA ARG A 54 1.92 -9.02 19.57
C ARG A 54 2.31 -9.60 18.21
N VAL A 55 1.99 -10.87 17.95
CA VAL A 55 2.24 -11.50 16.65
C VAL A 55 1.44 -10.80 15.53
N TYR A 56 0.19 -10.44 15.81
CA TYR A 56 -0.61 -9.61 14.90
C TYR A 56 0.06 -8.26 14.62
N ALA A 57 0.55 -7.56 15.66
CA ALA A 57 1.21 -6.27 15.50
C ALA A 57 2.54 -6.38 14.73
N GLU A 58 3.34 -7.42 14.99
CA GLU A 58 4.54 -7.71 14.22
C GLU A 58 4.21 -7.98 12.74
N ALA A 59 3.12 -8.71 12.45
CA ALA A 59 2.62 -8.89 11.09
C ALA A 59 2.21 -7.55 10.46
N LEU A 60 1.46 -6.71 11.19
CA LEU A 60 1.03 -5.38 10.75
C LEU A 60 2.23 -4.47 10.44
N SER A 61 3.30 -4.55 11.25
CA SER A 61 4.51 -3.75 11.05
C SER A 61 5.19 -4.00 9.70
N ASN A 62 5.11 -5.22 9.18
CA ASN A 62 5.63 -5.54 7.84
C ASN A 62 4.88 -4.74 6.75
N PHE A 63 3.56 -4.58 6.90
CA PHE A 63 2.76 -3.78 5.99
C PHE A 63 3.02 -2.29 6.19
N TYR A 64 3.17 -1.82 7.44
CA TYR A 64 3.52 -0.43 7.73
C TYR A 64 4.70 0.05 6.87
N TYR A 65 5.80 -0.70 6.82
CA TYR A 65 6.98 -0.32 6.02
C TYR A 65 6.69 -0.24 4.51
N ILE A 66 5.83 -1.13 4.00
CA ILE A 66 5.47 -1.16 2.58
C ILE A 66 4.58 0.03 2.23
N TYR A 67 3.55 0.30 3.04
CA TYR A 67 2.65 1.44 2.81
C TYR A 67 3.39 2.76 2.97
N ASP A 68 4.23 2.89 4.00
CA ASP A 68 5.03 4.09 4.21
C ASP A 68 5.96 4.39 3.03
N ALA A 69 6.59 3.35 2.47
CA ALA A 69 7.39 3.49 1.26
C ALA A 69 6.54 3.92 0.05
N ILE A 70 5.44 3.22 -0.24
CA ILE A 70 4.56 3.58 -1.38
C ILE A 70 4.05 5.02 -1.25
N GLU A 71 3.57 5.41 -0.07
CA GLU A 71 3.02 6.74 0.19
C GLU A 71 4.08 7.84 0.08
N THR A 72 5.30 7.60 0.60
CA THR A 72 6.40 8.56 0.56
C THR A 72 6.92 8.75 -0.87
N GLU A 73 7.14 7.64 -1.58
CA GLU A 73 7.65 7.68 -2.95
C GLU A 73 6.61 8.27 -3.92
N LEU A 74 5.32 7.91 -3.78
CA LEU A 74 4.27 8.51 -4.62
C LEU A 74 4.09 10.00 -4.34
N ALA A 75 4.19 10.46 -3.09
CA ALA A 75 4.10 11.89 -2.80
C ALA A 75 5.24 12.68 -3.47
N SER A 76 6.43 12.06 -3.58
CA SER A 76 7.64 12.69 -4.10
C SER A 76 7.84 12.51 -5.62
N ALA A 77 7.19 11.53 -6.24
CA ALA A 77 7.33 11.19 -7.66
C ALA A 77 6.90 12.35 -8.57
N GLY A 78 7.66 12.70 -9.61
CA GLY A 78 7.27 13.77 -10.57
C GLY A 78 7.50 15.22 -10.09
N GLY A 79 8.09 15.42 -8.90
CA GLY A 79 8.61 16.71 -8.48
C GLY A 79 9.98 17.04 -9.11
N ALA A 80 10.35 18.33 -9.13
CA ALA A 80 11.56 18.89 -9.75
C ALA A 80 12.92 18.30 -9.29
N THR A 81 12.92 17.32 -8.38
CA THR A 81 14.12 16.70 -7.80
C THR A 81 14.40 15.27 -8.30
N GLY A 82 13.53 14.71 -9.16
CA GLY A 82 13.76 13.42 -9.81
C GLY A 82 14.41 13.59 -11.18
N CYS A 83 15.74 13.66 -11.22
CA CYS A 83 16.65 13.57 -12.38
C CYS A 83 16.00 13.39 -13.78
N GLY A 84 16.16 14.41 -14.65
CA GLY A 84 16.06 14.25 -16.10
C GLY A 84 15.29 15.37 -16.79
N ALA A 85 15.84 15.92 -17.87
CA ALA A 85 15.08 16.78 -18.77
C ALA A 85 13.95 15.96 -19.39
N HIS A 86 12.70 16.28 -19.05
CA HIS A 86 11.57 15.45 -19.45
C HIS A 86 11.36 15.44 -20.96
N GLU A 87 11.45 14.25 -21.56
CA GLU A 87 10.91 14.02 -22.90
C GLU A 87 9.38 14.13 -22.88
N LYS A 88 8.77 14.40 -24.04
CA LYS A 88 7.33 14.68 -24.17
C LYS A 88 6.42 13.54 -23.65
N GLY A 89 6.92 12.30 -23.59
CA GLY A 89 6.22 11.15 -23.00
C GLY A 89 6.21 11.16 -21.47
N GLU A 90 7.28 11.63 -20.84
CA GLU A 90 7.42 11.70 -19.37
C GLU A 90 6.47 12.73 -18.76
N LEU A 91 6.17 13.82 -19.50
CA LEU A 91 5.22 14.84 -19.07
C LEU A 91 3.80 14.28 -18.86
N LYS A 92 3.38 13.29 -19.67
CA LYS A 92 2.08 12.63 -19.53
C LYS A 92 2.04 11.70 -18.33
N GLU A 93 3.14 11.00 -18.04
CA GLU A 93 3.24 10.15 -16.85
C GLU A 93 3.22 10.97 -15.56
N VAL A 94 3.88 12.13 -15.56
CA VAL A 94 3.84 13.08 -14.44
C VAL A 94 2.40 13.56 -14.19
N GLU A 95 1.65 13.93 -15.24
CA GLU A 95 0.25 14.36 -15.10
C GLU A 95 -0.65 13.26 -14.50
N GLU A 96 -0.52 12.00 -14.95
CA GLU A 96 -1.29 10.88 -14.41
C GLU A 96 -0.94 10.57 -12.95
N LEU A 97 0.33 10.71 -12.57
CA LEU A 97 0.75 10.59 -11.17
C LEU A 97 0.12 11.67 -10.31
N GLU A 98 0.10 12.94 -10.75
CA GLU A 98 -0.52 14.04 -10.01
C GLU A 98 -2.01 13.80 -9.75
N LYS A 99 -2.76 13.24 -10.72
CA LYS A 99 -4.18 12.87 -10.52
C LYS A 99 -4.35 11.88 -9.38
N ILE A 100 -3.42 10.93 -9.23
CA ILE A 100 -3.45 9.92 -8.17
C ILE A 100 -3.01 10.51 -6.83
N LYS A 101 -2.01 11.41 -6.84
CA LYS A 101 -1.57 12.13 -5.63
C LYS A 101 -2.70 12.92 -4.97
N ALA A 102 -3.61 13.47 -5.76
CA ALA A 102 -4.78 14.20 -5.24
C ALA A 102 -5.65 13.34 -4.29
N PHE A 103 -5.65 12.01 -4.43
CA PHE A 103 -6.36 11.08 -3.56
C PHE A 103 -5.50 10.51 -2.43
N LEU A 104 -4.19 10.81 -2.39
CA LEU A 104 -3.31 10.27 -1.35
C LEU A 104 -3.81 10.62 0.05
N PRO A 105 -4.20 11.85 0.40
CA PRO A 105 -4.63 12.20 1.76
C PRO A 105 -5.68 11.25 2.35
N GLU A 106 -6.67 10.85 1.57
CA GLU A 106 -7.75 9.95 1.99
C GLU A 106 -7.33 8.47 1.98
N LEU A 107 -6.36 8.13 1.12
CA LEU A 107 -5.85 6.78 0.94
C LEU A 107 -4.72 6.41 1.92
N ARG A 108 -4.00 7.37 2.51
CA ARG A 108 -2.89 7.09 3.43
C ARG A 108 -3.30 6.12 4.53
N ARG A 109 -2.46 5.12 4.78
CA ARG A 109 -2.64 4.08 5.81
C ARG A 109 -1.45 3.97 6.74
N SER A 110 -0.24 4.38 6.36
CA SER A 110 0.94 4.21 7.24
C SER A 110 0.77 4.91 8.60
N GLY A 111 0.16 6.10 8.63
CA GLY A 111 -0.18 6.80 9.89
C GLY A 111 -1.20 6.04 10.76
N LEU A 112 -2.27 5.52 10.14
CA LEU A 112 -3.27 4.72 10.85
C LEU A 112 -2.70 3.38 11.34
N MET A 113 -1.79 2.78 10.58
CA MET A 113 -1.06 1.59 11.00
C MET A 113 -0.14 1.88 12.18
N ARG A 114 0.52 3.05 12.20
CA ARG A 114 1.34 3.48 13.34
C ARG A 114 0.51 3.59 14.62
N GLU A 115 -0.66 4.24 14.57
CA GLU A 115 -1.57 4.33 15.73
C GLU A 115 -1.93 2.94 16.28
N ASP A 116 -2.22 1.97 15.39
CA ASP A 116 -2.51 0.60 15.80
C ASP A 116 -1.26 -0.11 16.38
N LEU A 117 -0.07 0.14 15.82
CA LEU A 117 1.18 -0.43 16.32
C LEU A 117 1.54 0.11 17.70
N GLU A 118 1.36 1.40 17.94
CA GLU A 118 1.53 2.03 19.26
C GLU A 118 0.54 1.43 20.28
N PHE A 119 -0.71 1.17 19.88
CA PHE A 119 -1.69 0.51 20.73
C PHE A 119 -1.27 -0.92 21.15
N PHE A 120 -0.70 -1.71 20.24
CA PHE A 120 -0.34 -3.11 20.54
C PHE A 120 1.06 -3.28 21.14
N LEU A 121 2.03 -2.46 20.73
CA LEU A 121 3.46 -2.60 21.08
C LEU A 121 3.94 -1.55 22.09
N GLY A 122 3.11 -0.53 22.39
CA GLY A 122 3.41 0.57 23.30
C GLY A 122 3.78 1.86 22.57
N GLU A 123 3.63 2.99 23.27
CA GLU A 123 3.89 4.35 22.74
C GLU A 123 5.35 4.57 22.31
N ASP A 124 6.28 3.78 22.85
CA ASP A 124 7.70 3.82 22.48
C ASP A 124 8.01 3.09 21.16
N TRP A 125 7.01 2.47 20.53
CA TRP A 125 7.20 1.80 19.25
C TRP A 125 7.68 2.78 18.19
N LYS A 126 8.78 2.44 17.53
CA LYS A 126 9.36 3.24 16.44
C LYS A 126 9.66 2.35 15.24
N PRO A 127 9.47 2.88 14.02
CA PRO A 127 9.83 2.16 12.82
C PRO A 127 11.35 1.98 12.73
N ASP A 128 11.77 0.74 12.53
CA ASP A 128 13.14 0.34 12.28
C ASP A 128 13.15 -0.66 11.12
N LEU A 129 13.37 -0.15 9.91
CA LEU A 129 13.39 -0.97 8.71
C LEU A 129 14.54 -1.99 8.73
N GLU A 130 15.64 -1.71 9.46
CA GLU A 130 16.79 -2.62 9.52
C GLU A 130 16.46 -3.89 10.31
N SER A 131 15.62 -3.81 11.35
CA SER A 131 15.14 -4.99 12.08
C SER A 131 13.98 -5.75 11.39
N ALA A 132 13.41 -5.21 10.31
CA ALA A 132 12.35 -5.89 9.56
C ALA A 132 12.83 -7.22 8.92
N SER A 133 11.91 -7.99 8.32
CA SER A 133 12.33 -9.17 7.58
C SER A 133 13.14 -8.83 6.32
N VAL A 134 14.02 -9.73 5.88
CA VAL A 134 14.76 -9.59 4.61
C VAL A 134 13.81 -9.35 3.43
N ALA A 135 12.64 -10.01 3.43
CA ALA A 135 11.65 -9.85 2.38
C ALA A 135 11.08 -8.42 2.34
N VAL A 136 10.74 -7.84 3.50
CA VAL A 136 10.25 -6.46 3.59
C VAL A 136 11.31 -5.47 3.15
N ARG A 137 12.56 -5.60 3.64
CA ARG A 137 13.66 -4.72 3.21
C ARG A 137 13.88 -4.77 1.70
N LYS A 138 13.86 -5.96 1.10
CA LYS A 138 13.97 -6.12 -0.37
C LYS A 138 12.82 -5.44 -1.11
N TYR A 139 11.59 -5.60 -0.61
CA TYR A 139 10.42 -4.98 -1.22
C TYR A 139 10.49 -3.45 -1.16
N VAL A 140 10.75 -2.87 0.01
CA VAL A 140 10.92 -1.42 0.18
C VAL A 140 12.07 -0.89 -0.68
N GLY A 141 13.19 -1.60 -0.73
CA GLY A 141 14.32 -1.26 -1.60
C GLY A 141 13.95 -1.23 -3.08
N TYR A 142 13.12 -2.19 -3.53
CA TYR A 142 12.64 -2.23 -4.91
C TYR A 142 11.66 -1.10 -5.23
N LEU A 143 10.73 -0.77 -4.31
CA LEU A 143 9.83 0.39 -4.47
C LEU A 143 10.62 1.70 -4.63
N ARG A 144 11.63 1.92 -3.79
CA ARG A 144 12.55 3.07 -3.90
C ARG A 144 13.33 3.08 -5.21
N HIS A 145 13.69 1.91 -5.74
CA HIS A 145 14.33 1.80 -7.04
C HIS A 145 13.38 2.18 -8.18
N LEU A 146 12.13 1.70 -8.16
CA LEU A 146 11.11 2.08 -9.14
C LEU A 146 10.82 3.58 -9.09
N ALA A 147 10.68 4.15 -7.90
CA ALA A 147 10.46 5.59 -7.73
C ALA A 147 11.53 6.46 -8.39
N ARG A 148 12.77 5.97 -8.50
CA ARG A 148 13.88 6.68 -9.14
C ARG A 148 14.04 6.40 -10.63
N THR A 149 13.57 5.25 -11.10
CA THR A 149 13.85 4.77 -12.48
C THR A 149 12.62 4.80 -13.37
N HIS A 150 11.47 4.39 -12.83
CA HIS A 150 10.19 4.30 -13.53
C HIS A 150 9.04 4.59 -12.54
N PRO A 151 8.83 5.86 -12.15
CA PRO A 151 7.91 6.22 -11.06
C PRO A 151 6.46 5.78 -11.33
N ILE A 152 6.04 5.76 -12.60
CA ILE A 152 4.70 5.29 -13.00
C ILE A 152 4.43 3.84 -12.59
N LEU A 153 5.48 3.02 -12.45
CA LEU A 153 5.37 1.62 -12.01
C LEU A 153 5.11 1.46 -10.51
N LEU A 154 5.04 2.55 -9.73
CA LEU A 154 4.51 2.50 -8.36
C LEU A 154 2.99 2.29 -8.35
N LEU A 155 2.27 2.66 -9.42
CA LEU A 155 0.82 2.62 -9.48
C LEU A 155 0.21 1.21 -9.33
N PRO A 156 0.76 0.15 -9.96
CA PRO A 156 0.28 -1.20 -9.73
C PRO A 156 0.44 -1.65 -8.26
N TYR A 157 1.52 -1.26 -7.58
CA TYR A 157 1.76 -1.62 -6.17
C TYR A 157 0.76 -0.92 -5.25
N ALA A 158 0.60 0.38 -5.46
CA ALA A 158 -0.43 1.20 -4.86
C ALA A 158 -1.82 0.58 -5.02
N TYR A 159 -2.20 0.30 -6.26
CA TYR A 159 -3.50 -0.28 -6.61
C TYR A 159 -3.77 -1.57 -5.82
N HIS A 160 -2.85 -2.54 -5.85
CA HIS A 160 -3.08 -3.83 -5.20
C HIS A 160 -3.09 -3.71 -3.66
N ASN A 161 -2.22 -2.89 -3.08
CA ASN A 161 -2.21 -2.67 -1.63
C ASN A 161 -3.49 -1.96 -1.15
N TRP A 162 -3.89 -0.85 -1.77
CA TRP A 162 -5.10 -0.15 -1.36
C TRP A 162 -6.37 -0.98 -1.61
N MET A 163 -6.46 -1.66 -2.76
CA MET A 163 -7.61 -2.54 -3.02
C MET A 163 -7.72 -3.69 -2.03
N ALA A 164 -6.61 -4.25 -1.55
CA ALA A 164 -6.63 -5.31 -0.54
C ALA A 164 -7.30 -4.85 0.77
N ILE A 165 -6.93 -3.66 1.27
CA ILE A 165 -7.55 -3.07 2.47
C ILE A 165 -9.01 -2.67 2.21
N LEU A 166 -9.31 -2.06 1.07
CA LEU A 166 -10.66 -1.56 0.77
C LEU A 166 -11.66 -2.70 0.53
N ALA A 167 -11.24 -3.80 -0.12
CA ALA A 167 -12.11 -4.93 -0.40
C ALA A 167 -12.21 -5.91 0.79
N GLY A 168 -11.07 -6.30 1.38
CA GLY A 168 -11.01 -7.33 2.41
C GLY A 168 -10.88 -6.80 3.85
N GLY A 169 -10.48 -5.55 4.03
CA GLY A 169 -10.11 -5.01 5.34
C GLY A 169 -11.26 -5.00 6.35
N GLN A 170 -12.51 -4.83 5.91
CA GLN A 170 -13.67 -4.88 6.82
C GLN A 170 -13.92 -6.27 7.38
N MET A 171 -13.60 -7.32 6.64
CA MET A 171 -13.66 -8.69 7.15
C MET A 171 -12.57 -8.91 8.20
N ILE A 172 -11.34 -8.48 7.91
CA ILE A 172 -10.21 -8.57 8.85
C ILE A 172 -10.51 -7.78 10.13
N ARG A 173 -11.06 -6.57 10.00
CA ARG A 173 -11.52 -5.73 11.13
C ARG A 173 -12.51 -6.46 12.04
N LYS A 174 -13.53 -7.11 11.46
CA LYS A 174 -14.53 -7.88 12.22
C LYS A 174 -13.90 -9.06 12.94
N LEU A 175 -12.95 -9.74 12.29
CA LEU A 175 -12.26 -10.87 12.88
C LEU A 175 -11.38 -10.43 14.06
N ALA A 176 -10.58 -9.37 13.87
CA ALA A 176 -9.75 -8.75 14.91
C ALA A 176 -10.55 -8.35 16.15
N ILE A 177 -11.73 -7.72 15.98
CA ILE A 177 -12.64 -7.39 17.09
C ILE A 177 -13.01 -8.65 17.88
N ARG A 178 -13.45 -9.69 17.18
CA ARG A 178 -13.93 -10.92 17.81
C ARG A 178 -12.81 -11.71 18.51
N THR A 179 -11.67 -11.87 17.86
CA THR A 179 -10.59 -12.75 18.33
C THR A 179 -9.72 -12.10 19.39
N MET A 180 -9.40 -10.82 19.21
CA MET A 180 -8.54 -10.09 20.15
C MET A 180 -9.33 -9.33 21.21
N GLY A 181 -10.66 -9.33 21.18
CA GLY A 181 -11.50 -8.66 22.17
C GLY A 181 -11.39 -7.13 22.15
N LEU A 182 -11.31 -6.55 20.95
CA LEU A 182 -11.17 -5.10 20.78
C LEU A 182 -12.53 -4.39 20.84
N ASP A 183 -12.54 -3.16 21.35
CA ASP A 183 -13.74 -2.32 21.29
C ASP A 183 -13.88 -1.69 19.90
N GLY A 184 -14.72 -2.30 19.08
CA GLY A 184 -15.01 -1.83 17.73
C GLY A 184 -15.61 -0.41 17.64
N LYS A 185 -16.10 0.16 18.75
CA LYS A 185 -16.62 1.54 18.81
C LYS A 185 -15.50 2.57 19.04
N LYS A 186 -14.51 2.23 19.87
CA LYS A 186 -13.33 3.09 20.13
C LYS A 186 -12.37 3.13 18.95
N GLY A 187 -12.25 2.00 18.24
CA GLY A 187 -11.42 1.91 17.03
C GLY A 187 -9.91 1.82 17.28
N GLU A 188 -9.47 1.79 18.54
CA GLU A 188 -8.07 1.49 18.92
C GLU A 188 -7.68 0.08 18.44
N GLY A 189 -6.50 -0.05 17.82
CA GLY A 189 -6.04 -1.31 17.20
C GLY A 189 -6.80 -1.70 15.92
N LEU A 190 -7.64 -0.80 15.38
CA LEU A 190 -8.46 -1.00 14.18
C LEU A 190 -8.40 0.19 13.20
N ARG A 191 -7.56 1.20 13.46
CA ARG A 191 -7.44 2.44 12.68
C ARG A 191 -7.03 2.16 11.24
N THR A 192 -6.17 1.16 11.02
CA THR A 192 -5.74 0.68 9.69
C THR A 192 -6.91 0.40 8.75
N PHE A 193 -8.06 -0.04 9.28
CA PHE A 193 -9.24 -0.41 8.50
C PHE A 193 -10.32 0.69 8.45
N ALA A 194 -10.04 1.89 8.96
CA ALA A 194 -10.97 3.01 8.86
C ALA A 194 -11.14 3.44 7.39
N LEU A 195 -12.39 3.68 6.98
CA LEU A 195 -12.73 4.23 5.67
C LEU A 195 -13.10 5.70 5.85
N GLY A 196 -12.44 6.59 5.10
CA GLY A 196 -12.62 8.04 5.18
C GLY A 196 -11.55 8.74 6.02
N GLY A 197 -10.29 8.66 5.56
CA GLY A 197 -9.14 9.34 6.15
C GLY A 197 -9.27 10.86 6.06
N GLY A 198 -10.07 11.40 6.94
CA GLY A 198 -10.17 12.81 7.27
C GLY A 198 -10.79 12.83 8.64
N VAL A 199 -10.01 13.21 9.65
CA VAL A 199 -10.57 13.75 10.88
C VAL A 199 -11.46 14.90 10.44
N ARG A 200 -12.77 14.67 10.31
CA ARG A 200 -13.74 15.75 10.38
C ARG A 200 -13.51 16.30 11.78
N GLY A 201 -12.87 17.46 11.85
CA GLY A 201 -12.80 18.23 13.08
C GLY A 201 -14.19 18.24 13.68
N ASP A 202 -14.29 17.88 14.95
CA ASP A 202 -15.46 18.12 15.76
C ASP A 202 -15.65 19.64 15.84
N GLU A 203 -16.22 20.24 14.80
CA GLU A 203 -16.89 21.52 14.91
C GLU A 203 -18.33 21.24 15.33
N LYS A 204 -18.46 20.76 16.58
CA LYS A 204 -19.66 21.07 17.36
C LYS A 204 -19.66 22.59 17.51
N THR A 205 -20.30 23.25 16.56
CA THR A 205 -20.82 24.60 16.77
C THR A 205 -21.76 24.51 17.96
N THR A 206 -21.21 24.88 19.10
CA THR A 206 -21.95 25.42 20.23
C THR A 206 -22.69 26.64 19.70
N ARG A 207 -23.98 26.48 19.38
CA ARG A 207 -24.91 27.61 19.37
C ARG A 207 -25.95 27.36 20.44
N ALA A 208 -25.55 27.74 21.66
CA ALA A 208 -26.49 28.25 22.65
C ALA A 208 -26.84 29.69 22.25
N GLY A 209 -28.11 30.06 22.36
CA GLY A 209 -28.64 31.39 22.07
C GLY A 209 -29.80 31.35 21.10
#